data_AF-A0A7S1D1Z1-F1
#
_entry.id   AF-A0A7S1D1Z1-F1
#
_cell.length_a   1.000
_cell.length_b   1.000
_cell.length_c   1.000
_cell.angle_alpha   90.00
_cell.angle_beta   90.00
_cell.angle_gamma   90.00
#
_symmetry.space_group_name_H-M   'P 1'
#
loop_
_entity.id
_entity.type
_entity.pdbx_description
1 polymer ?
#
loop_
_entity_poly.entity_id
_entity_poly.type
_entity_poly.pdbx_seq_one_letter_code
_entity_poly.pdbx_strand_id
1 'polypeptide(L)'
;FIDSKAALLLPQFRKLQRFSPNGHDFLEPAIVNLHLNQAYNNLSSSSLSSSFFSFQIQPHRNILKEQDVADFCKDLIARVRLGQRVAATLFFGQHVIAILPMIAQGSDLVIFDVIDSLPSNKTLRLPTIATEPTTATTTTPVARNRRHSQQRRQQQQRRQRRQQRRQLEVVHPDQFGSMDDDQPNAYRIRCYDGLALKIYLIWHAFSRFTEIDVQTIASRPFNANDASDPRLFVSYVWTIRRAEQETAPIG
;
A
#
# COMPACT_ATOMS: atom_id res chain seq x y z
N PHE A 1 2.60 -2.01 20.61
CA PHE A 1 1.28 -2.05 19.95
C PHE A 1 1.11 -1.05 18.79
N ILE A 2 2.18 -0.51 18.21
CA ILE A 2 2.13 0.15 16.89
C ILE A 2 2.10 -0.89 15.77
N ASP A 3 2.73 -2.04 16.02
CA ASP A 3 3.02 -3.11 15.06
C ASP A 3 1.81 -3.65 14.30
N SER A 4 0.73 -4.04 15.00
CA SER A 4 -0.45 -4.63 14.34
C SER A 4 -1.37 -3.58 13.70
N LYS A 5 -1.46 -2.37 14.27
CA LYS A 5 -2.34 -1.32 13.75
C LYS A 5 -1.76 -0.61 12.53
N ALA A 6 -0.44 -0.43 12.45
CA ALA A 6 0.20 0.18 11.27
C ALA A 6 -0.05 -0.64 9.99
N ALA A 7 0.01 -1.97 10.09
CA ALA A 7 -0.33 -2.86 8.97
C ALA A 7 -1.78 -2.73 8.52
N LEU A 8 -2.72 -2.43 9.44
CA LEU A 8 -4.13 -2.18 9.10
C LEU A 8 -4.36 -0.83 8.41
N LEU A 9 -3.46 0.13 8.60
CA LEU A 9 -3.52 1.45 7.95
C LEU A 9 -2.96 1.40 6.51
N LEU A 10 -2.04 0.47 6.20
CA LEU A 10 -1.44 0.29 4.86
C LEU A 10 -2.47 0.15 3.73
N PRO A 11 -3.50 -0.71 3.83
CA PRO A 11 -4.57 -0.77 2.85
C PRO A 11 -5.35 0.53 2.70
N GLN A 12 -5.52 1.29 3.79
CA GLN A 12 -6.23 2.58 3.75
C GLN A 12 -5.43 3.65 3.01
N PHE A 13 -4.10 3.72 3.20
CA PHE A 13 -3.23 4.59 2.39
C PHE A 13 -3.38 4.35 0.90
N ARG A 14 -3.33 3.07 0.52
CA ARG A 14 -3.46 2.67 -0.89
C ARG A 14 -4.80 3.08 -1.47
N LYS A 15 -5.88 2.92 -0.71
CA LYS A 15 -7.22 3.36 -1.13
C LYS A 15 -7.23 4.86 -1.34
N LEU A 16 -6.73 5.63 -0.36
CA LEU A 16 -6.70 7.08 -0.47
C LEU A 16 -5.90 7.54 -1.69
N GLN A 17 -4.74 6.93 -1.95
CA GLN A 17 -3.91 7.31 -3.10
C GLN A 17 -4.61 7.07 -4.44
N ARG A 18 -5.48 6.04 -4.51
CA ARG A 18 -6.31 5.76 -5.70
C ARG A 18 -7.45 6.76 -5.90
N PHE A 19 -7.85 7.50 -4.86
CA PHE A 19 -8.91 8.51 -4.96
C PHE A 19 -8.40 9.89 -5.38
N SER A 20 -7.11 10.05 -5.66
CA SER A 20 -6.60 11.26 -6.31
C SER A 20 -7.31 11.43 -7.66
N PRO A 21 -8.07 12.54 -7.89
CA PRO A 21 -8.89 12.73 -9.09
C PRO A 21 -8.10 12.59 -10.40
N ASN A 22 -6.79 12.87 -10.34
CA ASN A 22 -5.87 12.82 -11.46
C ASN A 22 -4.97 11.57 -11.46
N GLY A 23 -5.12 10.66 -10.49
CA GLY A 23 -4.33 9.43 -10.37
C GLY A 23 -2.83 9.59 -10.09
N HIS A 24 -2.32 10.82 -10.15
CA HIS A 24 -0.90 11.16 -10.05
C HIS A 24 -0.57 12.19 -8.97
N ASP A 25 -1.57 12.89 -8.42
CA ASP A 25 -1.31 13.88 -7.38
C ASP A 25 -1.17 13.18 -6.03
N PHE A 26 -0.08 13.48 -5.31
CA PHE A 26 0.04 13.14 -3.91
C PHE A 26 -1.14 13.75 -3.14
N LEU A 27 -1.71 12.97 -2.24
CA LEU A 27 -2.77 13.47 -1.39
C LEU A 27 -2.26 14.62 -0.55
N GLU A 28 -3.07 15.67 -0.44
CA GLU A 28 -2.75 16.79 0.40
C GLU A 28 -2.48 16.30 1.84
N PRO A 29 -1.38 16.75 2.46
CA PRO A 29 -1.06 16.52 3.86
C PRO A 29 -2.24 16.46 4.82
N ALA A 30 -3.13 17.47 4.74
CA ALA A 30 -4.27 17.63 5.61
C ALA A 30 -5.30 16.51 5.41
N ILE A 31 -5.54 16.09 4.17
CA ILE A 31 -6.48 15.02 3.81
C ILE A 31 -5.98 13.68 4.33
N VAL A 32 -4.69 13.40 4.15
CA VAL A 32 -4.04 12.20 4.68
C VAL A 32 -4.20 12.17 6.20
N ASN A 33 -3.79 13.24 6.88
CA ASN A 33 -3.89 13.36 8.33
C ASN A 33 -5.33 13.15 8.86
N LEU A 34 -6.32 13.81 8.24
CA LEU A 34 -7.73 13.69 8.61
C LEU A 34 -8.22 12.23 8.52
N HIS A 35 -7.97 11.57 7.38
CA HIS A 35 -8.41 10.18 7.17
C HIS A 35 -7.76 9.21 8.14
N LEU A 36 -6.53 9.48 8.55
CA LEU A 36 -5.81 8.59 9.46
C LEU A 36 -6.24 8.74 10.90
N ASN A 37 -6.48 9.97 11.34
CA ASN A 37 -7.09 10.19 12.63
C ASN A 37 -8.47 9.51 12.68
N GLN A 38 -9.27 9.62 11.61
CA GLN A 38 -10.55 8.91 11.51
C GLN A 38 -10.37 7.38 11.53
N ALA A 39 -9.49 6.82 10.69
CA ALA A 39 -9.25 5.38 10.63
C ALA A 39 -8.73 4.83 11.98
N TYR A 40 -7.81 5.56 12.62
CA TYR A 40 -7.26 5.18 13.91
C TYR A 40 -8.29 5.25 15.04
N ASN A 41 -9.11 6.31 15.08
CA ASN A 41 -10.18 6.47 16.06
C ASN A 41 -11.20 5.34 15.91
N ASN A 42 -11.53 4.95 14.68
CA ASN A 42 -12.42 3.83 14.41
C ASN A 42 -11.81 2.48 14.84
N LEU A 43 -10.48 2.32 14.73
CA LEU A 43 -9.74 1.14 15.18
C LEU A 43 -9.49 1.11 16.70
N SER A 44 -9.84 2.16 17.43
CA SER A 44 -9.59 2.32 18.86
C SER A 44 -10.92 2.38 19.62
N SER A 45 -11.74 1.35 19.45
CA SER A 45 -13.03 1.18 20.13
C SER A 45 -12.92 0.82 21.62
N SER A 46 -11.70 0.73 22.19
CA SER A 46 -11.46 0.31 23.58
C SER A 46 -10.49 1.23 24.33
N SER A 47 -11.04 1.94 25.32
CA SER A 47 -10.44 2.58 26.50
C SER A 47 -9.33 3.65 26.32
N LEU A 48 -9.72 4.92 26.53
CA LEU A 48 -9.11 5.91 27.45
C LEU A 48 -7.57 6.04 27.49
N SER A 49 -6.87 5.94 26.37
CA SER A 49 -5.55 6.57 26.24
C SER A 49 -5.67 7.70 25.24
N SER A 50 -5.57 8.95 25.72
CA SER A 50 -5.40 10.17 24.93
C SER A 50 -4.03 10.17 24.24
N SER A 51 -3.74 9.15 23.46
CA SER A 51 -2.55 9.12 22.61
C SER A 51 -2.82 10.05 21.44
N PHE A 52 -2.07 11.16 21.37
CA PHE A 52 -2.13 12.09 20.25
C PHE A 52 -1.13 11.66 19.19
N PHE A 53 -1.60 11.58 17.95
CA PHE A 53 -0.77 11.38 16.78
C PHE A 53 -0.40 12.76 16.24
N SER A 54 0.90 13.05 16.19
CA SER A 54 1.37 14.16 15.37
C SER A 54 2.00 13.62 14.09
N PHE A 55 1.66 14.31 13.01
CA PHE A 55 2.06 13.99 11.65
C PHE A 55 3.04 15.04 11.18
N GLN A 56 4.22 14.59 10.78
CA GLN A 56 5.19 15.45 10.14
C GLN A 56 5.47 14.93 8.74
N ILE A 57 5.20 15.77 7.76
CA ILE A 57 5.57 15.50 6.37
C ILE A 57 6.96 16.03 6.18
N GLN A 58 7.83 15.14 5.72
CA GLN A 58 9.17 15.55 5.35
C GLN A 58 9.12 16.21 3.97
N PRO A 59 9.97 17.21 3.71
CA PRO A 59 10.08 17.79 2.39
C PRO A 59 10.38 16.70 1.36
N HIS A 60 9.93 16.95 0.14
CA HIS A 60 10.24 16.17 -1.05
C HIS A 60 11.75 15.90 -1.16
N ARG A 61 12.14 14.62 -1.11
CA ARG A 61 13.54 14.15 -1.15
C ARG A 61 13.77 13.29 -2.37
N ASN A 62 15.02 13.27 -2.86
CA ASN A 62 15.41 12.47 -4.01
C ASN A 62 15.95 11.12 -3.52
N ILE A 63 15.28 10.03 -3.86
CA ILE A 63 15.70 8.68 -3.43
C ILE A 63 17.04 8.25 -4.04
N LEU A 64 17.44 8.84 -5.17
CA LEU A 64 18.74 8.59 -5.80
C LEU A 64 19.88 9.36 -5.15
N LYS A 65 19.58 10.36 -4.31
CA LYS A 65 20.61 11.05 -3.53
C LYS A 65 20.78 10.29 -2.22
N GLU A 66 21.88 9.53 -2.14
CA GLU A 66 22.20 8.74 -0.95
C GLU A 66 22.17 9.58 0.35
N GLN A 67 22.59 10.84 0.27
CA GLN A 67 22.54 11.79 1.38
C GLN A 67 21.11 12.05 1.89
N ASP A 68 20.14 12.23 0.99
CA ASP A 68 18.74 12.50 1.38
C ASP A 68 18.13 11.31 2.14
N VAL A 69 18.46 10.08 1.72
CA VAL A 69 18.04 8.83 2.37
C VAL A 69 18.77 8.64 3.70
N ALA A 70 20.07 8.93 3.75
CA ALA A 70 20.86 8.86 4.97
C ALA A 70 20.34 9.82 6.04
N ASP A 71 20.01 11.05 5.67
CA ASP A 71 19.48 12.06 6.58
C ASP A 71 18.07 11.69 7.08
N PHE A 72 17.26 11.08 6.23
CA PHE A 72 15.98 10.49 6.66
C PHE A 72 16.18 9.39 7.70
N CYS A 73 17.11 8.45 7.47
CA CYS A 73 17.40 7.38 8.43
C CYS A 73 17.93 7.94 9.75
N LYS A 74 18.82 8.95 9.71
CA LYS A 74 19.33 9.64 10.90
C LYS A 74 18.22 10.32 11.70
N ASP A 75 17.27 10.98 11.05
CA ASP A 75 16.12 11.61 11.71
C ASP A 75 15.26 10.58 12.46
N LEU A 76 14.95 9.43 11.84
CA LEU A 76 14.22 8.36 12.50
C LEU A 76 14.95 7.81 13.72
N ILE A 77 16.25 7.57 13.60
CA ILE A 77 17.10 7.09 14.71
C ILE A 77 17.09 8.09 15.86
N ALA A 78 17.30 9.38 15.54
CA ALA A 78 17.34 10.44 16.54
C ALA A 78 16.02 10.50 17.32
N ARG A 79 14.87 10.46 16.64
CA ARG A 79 13.55 10.47 17.28
C ARG A 79 13.33 9.28 18.21
N VAL A 80 13.68 8.06 17.76
CA VAL A 80 13.57 6.86 18.61
C VAL A 80 14.46 6.97 19.84
N ARG A 81 15.69 7.46 19.69
CA ARG A 81 16.63 7.68 20.80
C ARG A 81 16.15 8.74 21.80
N LEU A 82 15.37 9.71 21.34
CA LEU A 82 14.66 10.67 22.21
C LEU A 82 13.45 10.05 22.92
N GLY A 83 13.26 8.73 22.86
CA GLY A 83 12.14 8.02 23.46
C GLY A 83 10.82 8.18 22.70
N GLN A 84 10.86 8.81 21.51
CA GLN A 84 9.65 8.99 20.72
C GLN A 84 9.24 7.67 20.08
N ARG A 85 7.94 7.38 20.14
CA ARG A 85 7.35 6.28 19.40
C ARG A 85 7.07 6.74 17.99
N VAL A 86 7.92 6.37 17.05
CA VAL A 86 7.78 6.80 15.66
C VAL A 86 7.57 5.65 14.70
N ALA A 87 6.91 5.97 13.60
CA ALA A 87 6.86 5.16 12.39
C ALA A 87 7.20 6.07 11.20
N ALA A 88 7.34 5.51 10.01
CA ALA A 88 7.28 6.25 8.76
C ALA A 88 6.50 5.48 7.70
N THR A 89 5.84 6.19 6.78
CA THR A 89 5.24 5.59 5.59
C THR A 89 5.82 6.28 4.37
N LEU A 90 6.38 5.49 3.45
CA LEU A 90 6.98 6.00 2.22
C LEU A 90 6.16 5.55 1.02
N PHE A 91 6.01 6.46 0.07
CA PHE A 91 5.32 6.23 -1.19
C PHE A 91 6.34 6.21 -2.34
N PHE A 92 6.29 5.13 -3.12
CA PHE A 92 7.08 4.91 -4.34
C PHE A 92 6.11 4.65 -5.50
N GLY A 93 5.61 5.74 -6.10
CA GLY A 93 4.49 5.64 -7.05
C GLY A 93 3.28 4.96 -6.37
N GLN A 94 2.83 3.83 -6.90
CA GLN A 94 1.70 3.06 -6.35
C GLN A 94 2.06 2.13 -5.19
N HIS A 95 3.35 2.02 -4.86
CA HIS A 95 3.84 1.19 -3.77
C HIS A 95 3.95 1.99 -2.48
N VAL A 96 3.59 1.35 -1.37
CA VAL A 96 3.62 1.96 -0.04
C VAL A 96 4.38 1.02 0.89
N ILE A 97 5.37 1.54 1.59
CA ILE A 97 6.04 0.79 2.66
C ILE A 97 5.84 1.52 3.99
N ALA A 98 5.67 0.78 5.07
CA ALA A 98 5.77 1.30 6.42
C ALA A 98 7.11 0.90 7.05
N ILE A 99 7.70 1.80 7.82
CA ILE A 99 8.96 1.59 8.55
C ILE A 99 8.67 1.79 10.02
N LEU A 100 9.03 0.80 10.83
CA LEU A 100 8.83 0.77 12.27
C LEU A 100 10.20 0.67 12.96
N PRO A 101 10.82 1.81 13.29
CA PRO A 101 12.06 1.81 14.05
C PRO A 101 11.79 1.45 15.52
N MET A 102 12.67 0.66 16.12
CA MET A 102 12.58 0.24 17.51
C MET A 102 13.98 0.01 18.12
N ILE A 103 14.10 0.24 19.42
CA ILE A 103 15.32 -0.07 20.17
C ILE A 103 15.34 -1.58 20.44
N ALA A 104 16.41 -2.26 20.03
CA ALA A 104 16.57 -3.67 20.30
C ALA A 104 16.78 -3.92 21.80
N GLN A 105 16.11 -4.93 22.34
CA GLN A 105 16.06 -5.20 23.78
C GLN A 105 17.47 -5.41 24.35
N GLY A 106 17.82 -4.62 25.38
CA GLY A 106 19.12 -4.70 26.04
C GLY A 106 20.28 -4.08 25.26
N SER A 107 20.01 -3.27 24.23
CA SER A 107 21.02 -2.58 23.43
C SER A 107 20.61 -1.15 23.08
N ASP A 108 21.57 -0.30 22.71
CA ASP A 108 21.31 1.03 22.14
C ASP A 108 21.15 1.02 20.61
N LEU A 109 21.02 -0.18 20.03
CA LEU A 109 20.86 -0.38 18.60
C LEU A 109 19.40 -0.11 18.21
N VAL A 110 19.22 0.70 17.16
CA VAL A 110 17.91 0.91 16.53
C VAL A 110 17.79 -0.03 15.34
N ILE A 111 16.86 -0.98 15.45
CA ILE A 111 16.47 -1.87 14.35
C ILE A 111 15.20 -1.34 13.69
N PHE A 112 14.93 -1.77 12.47
CA PHE A 112 13.78 -1.32 11.68
C PHE A 112 13.05 -2.51 11.13
N ASP A 113 11.73 -2.55 11.35
CA ASP A 113 10.87 -3.44 10.60
C ASP A 113 10.22 -2.67 9.45
N VAL A 114 10.50 -3.11 8.23
CA VAL A 114 9.94 -2.57 7.01
C VAL A 114 8.83 -3.48 6.52
N ILE A 115 7.62 -2.95 6.44
CA ILE A 115 6.43 -3.65 5.98
C ILE A 115 6.13 -3.13 4.58
N ASP A 116 6.48 -3.93 3.57
CA ASP A 116 6.15 -3.65 2.18
C ASP A 116 4.76 -4.15 1.88
N SER A 117 3.91 -3.23 1.42
CA SER A 117 2.62 -3.63 0.88
C SER A 117 2.85 -4.22 -0.51
N LEU A 118 2.61 -5.53 -0.69
CA LEU A 118 2.73 -6.16 -2.00
C LEU A 118 1.51 -5.77 -2.86
N PRO A 119 1.67 -5.61 -4.18
CA PRO A 119 0.54 -5.37 -5.08
C PRO A 119 -0.53 -6.45 -4.88
N SER A 120 -1.81 -6.09 -4.92
CA SER A 120 -2.87 -7.09 -4.80
C SER A 120 -2.87 -8.02 -6.02
N ASN A 121 -3.46 -9.21 -5.89
CA ASN A 121 -3.62 -10.15 -7.02
C ASN A 121 -4.29 -9.51 -8.26
N LYS A 122 -5.09 -8.45 -8.05
CA LYS A 122 -5.71 -7.66 -9.13
C LYS A 122 -4.69 -6.76 -9.86
N THR A 123 -3.65 -6.28 -9.18
CA THR A 123 -2.55 -5.49 -9.78
C THR A 123 -1.45 -6.38 -10.34
N LEU A 124 -1.30 -7.61 -9.84
CA LEU A 124 -0.41 -8.65 -10.37
C LEU A 124 -0.94 -9.29 -11.67
N ARG A 125 -1.86 -8.65 -12.40
CA ARG A 125 -2.27 -9.15 -13.71
C ARG A 125 -1.04 -9.18 -14.61
N LEU A 126 -0.48 -10.38 -14.77
CA LEU A 126 0.54 -10.67 -15.76
C LEU A 126 0.08 -10.06 -17.09
N PRO A 127 0.97 -9.42 -17.85
CA PRO A 127 0.66 -9.03 -19.21
C PRO A 127 0.09 -10.27 -19.87
N THR A 128 -1.18 -10.19 -20.24
CA THR A 128 -1.82 -11.26 -21.00
C THR A 128 -1.05 -11.25 -22.30
N ILE A 129 -0.14 -12.22 -22.47
CA ILE A 129 0.58 -12.42 -23.71
C ILE A 129 -0.53 -12.56 -24.74
N ALA A 130 -0.73 -11.51 -25.53
CA ALA A 130 -1.72 -11.47 -26.58
C ALA A 130 -1.33 -12.60 -27.51
N THR A 131 -2.02 -13.73 -27.37
CA THR A 131 -1.83 -14.86 -28.27
C THR A 131 -2.43 -14.39 -29.58
N GLU A 132 -1.57 -13.92 -30.49
CA GLU A 132 -1.99 -13.50 -31.81
C GLU A 132 -2.82 -14.63 -32.44
N PRO A 133 -3.98 -14.33 -33.02
CA PRO A 133 -4.81 -15.34 -33.66
C PRO A 133 -4.09 -15.86 -34.90
N THR A 134 -3.47 -17.04 -34.79
CA THR A 134 -2.88 -17.75 -35.91
C THR A 134 -4.01 -18.20 -36.85
N THR A 135 -4.12 -17.56 -38.00
CA THR A 135 -5.01 -17.94 -39.10
C THR A 135 -4.51 -19.24 -39.75
N ALA A 136 -4.99 -20.37 -39.25
CA ALA A 136 -4.79 -21.67 -39.90
C ALA A 136 -6.02 -22.06 -40.73
N THR A 137 -5.86 -21.98 -42.04
CA THR A 137 -6.73 -22.52 -43.09
C THR A 137 -6.73 -24.06 -43.01
N THR A 138 -7.87 -24.73 -42.83
CA THR A 138 -7.99 -26.16 -43.17
C THR A 138 -9.43 -26.56 -43.54
N THR A 139 -9.45 -27.36 -44.59
CA THR A 139 -10.47 -28.09 -45.35
C THR A 139 -11.62 -28.79 -44.60
N THR A 140 -12.72 -28.92 -45.35
CA THR A 140 -13.87 -29.83 -45.19
C THR A 140 -13.46 -31.29 -44.93
N PRO A 141 -14.24 -32.06 -44.14
CA PRO A 141 -15.17 -33.00 -44.79
C PRO A 141 -16.52 -33.26 -44.05
N VAL A 142 -17.30 -34.09 -44.73
CA VAL A 142 -18.73 -34.45 -44.63
C VAL A 142 -19.09 -35.38 -43.47
N ALA A 143 -20.39 -35.32 -43.08
CA ALA A 143 -21.17 -36.25 -42.24
C ALA A 143 -20.88 -36.23 -40.72
N ARG A 144 -21.84 -36.34 -39.79
CA ARG A 144 -23.11 -37.10 -39.80
C ARG A 144 -24.07 -36.54 -38.73
N ASN A 145 -25.35 -36.43 -39.08
CA ASN A 145 -26.46 -36.02 -38.23
C ASN A 145 -26.78 -37.03 -37.10
N ARG A 146 -27.45 -36.53 -36.05
CA ARG A 146 -28.24 -37.23 -35.00
C ARG A 146 -27.63 -37.42 -33.60
N ARG A 147 -27.29 -36.34 -32.89
CA ARG A 147 -27.27 -36.30 -31.40
C ARG A 147 -27.67 -34.94 -30.79
N HIS A 148 -28.54 -34.15 -31.46
CA HIS A 148 -28.79 -32.75 -31.07
C HIS A 148 -30.05 -32.44 -30.23
N SER A 149 -30.88 -33.42 -29.88
CA SER A 149 -32.11 -33.15 -29.12
C SER A 149 -31.91 -33.12 -27.59
N GLN A 150 -31.00 -33.92 -27.03
CA GLN A 150 -30.76 -33.93 -25.56
C GLN A 150 -29.94 -32.72 -25.08
N GLN A 151 -28.98 -32.25 -25.89
CA GLN A 151 -28.11 -31.14 -25.51
C GLN A 151 -28.87 -29.80 -25.43
N ARG A 152 -29.88 -29.60 -26.30
CA ARG A 152 -30.74 -28.41 -26.27
C ARG A 152 -31.63 -28.36 -25.02
N ARG A 153 -32.13 -29.50 -24.52
CA ARG A 153 -32.93 -29.55 -23.28
C ARG A 153 -32.12 -29.21 -22.04
N GLN A 154 -30.88 -29.70 -21.91
CA GLN A 154 -30.00 -29.30 -20.81
C GLN A 154 -29.64 -27.81 -20.85
N GLN A 155 -29.44 -27.24 -22.05
CA GLN A 155 -29.10 -25.84 -22.19
C GLN A 155 -30.28 -24.91 -21.84
N GLN A 156 -31.52 -25.30 -22.13
CA GLN A 156 -32.71 -24.55 -21.71
C GLN A 156 -32.93 -24.58 -20.19
N GLN A 157 -32.74 -25.73 -19.52
CA GLN A 157 -32.86 -25.82 -18.05
C GLN A 157 -31.82 -24.95 -17.33
N ARG A 158 -30.58 -24.87 -17.84
CA ARG A 158 -29.55 -23.99 -17.28
C ARG A 158 -29.90 -22.51 -17.40
N ARG A 159 -30.56 -22.10 -18.49
CA ARG A 159 -31.00 -20.70 -18.67
C ARG A 159 -32.14 -20.34 -17.70
N GLN A 160 -33.11 -21.23 -17.50
CA GLN A 160 -34.20 -21.01 -16.56
C GLN A 160 -33.71 -20.91 -15.10
N ARG A 161 -32.78 -21.77 -14.67
CA ARG A 161 -32.16 -21.67 -13.33
C ARG A 161 -31.38 -20.36 -13.12
N ARG A 162 -30.70 -19.85 -14.15
CA ARG A 162 -30.00 -18.56 -14.07
C ARG A 162 -30.97 -17.37 -13.96
N GLN A 163 -32.13 -17.45 -14.61
CA GLN A 163 -33.16 -16.41 -14.49
C GLN A 163 -33.84 -16.45 -13.12
N GLN A 164 -34.10 -17.64 -12.55
CA GLN A 164 -34.63 -17.76 -11.19
C GLN A 164 -33.64 -17.26 -10.11
N ARG A 165 -32.33 -17.50 -10.25
CA ARG A 165 -31.34 -16.92 -9.32
C ARG A 165 -31.29 -15.39 -9.38
N ARG A 166 -31.53 -14.78 -10.54
CA ARG A 166 -31.53 -13.31 -10.68
C ARG A 166 -32.74 -12.63 -10.06
N GLN A 167 -33.84 -13.35 -9.79
CA GLN A 167 -35.03 -12.77 -9.15
C GLN A 167 -35.02 -12.91 -7.61
N LEU A 168 -34.10 -13.70 -7.05
CA LEU A 168 -33.88 -13.84 -5.61
C LEU A 168 -32.78 -12.92 -5.06
N GLU A 169 -32.13 -12.13 -5.93
CA GLU A 169 -31.18 -11.09 -5.53
C GLU A 169 -31.95 -9.78 -5.27
N VAL A 170 -32.69 -9.76 -4.16
CA VAL A 170 -33.14 -8.49 -3.57
C VAL A 170 -31.88 -7.77 -3.10
N VAL A 171 -31.51 -6.74 -3.85
CA VAL A 171 -30.38 -5.85 -3.56
C VAL A 171 -30.68 -5.12 -2.26
N HIS A 172 -30.12 -5.60 -1.16
CA HIS A 172 -30.02 -4.85 0.08
C HIS A 172 -28.86 -3.86 -0.04
N PRO A 173 -29.08 -2.54 0.09
CA PRO A 173 -28.04 -1.52 -0.10
C PRO A 173 -26.97 -1.43 1.01
N ASP A 174 -26.92 -2.37 1.96
CA ASP A 174 -25.96 -2.36 3.08
C ASP A 174 -24.86 -3.45 2.98
N GLN A 175 -24.62 -4.04 1.81
CA GLN A 175 -23.49 -4.96 1.63
C GLN A 175 -22.17 -4.19 1.45
N PHE A 176 -21.59 -3.77 2.58
CA PHE A 176 -20.14 -3.75 2.72
C PHE A 176 -19.63 -5.16 2.40
N GLY A 177 -19.06 -5.33 1.22
CA GLY A 177 -18.61 -6.62 0.71
C GLY A 177 -17.74 -7.36 1.74
N SER A 178 -18.09 -8.62 1.95
CA SER A 178 -17.29 -9.70 2.56
C SER A 178 -15.78 -9.38 2.54
N MET A 179 -15.23 -9.03 3.70
CA MET A 179 -13.82 -8.70 3.92
C MET A 179 -12.88 -9.93 3.93
N ASP A 180 -13.40 -11.13 3.69
CA ASP A 180 -12.72 -12.39 4.08
C ASP A 180 -11.71 -12.97 3.07
N ASP A 181 -11.44 -12.33 1.92
CA ASP A 181 -10.46 -12.84 0.92
C ASP A 181 -9.26 -11.91 0.63
N ASP A 182 -9.17 -10.75 1.28
CA ASP A 182 -8.09 -9.77 1.09
C ASP A 182 -7.20 -9.68 2.35
N GLN A 183 -6.62 -10.80 2.81
CA GLN A 183 -5.52 -10.68 3.76
C GLN A 183 -4.43 -9.86 3.05
N PRO A 184 -4.04 -8.67 3.55
CA PRO A 184 -3.16 -7.79 2.82
C PRO A 184 -1.84 -8.52 2.63
N ASN A 185 -1.53 -8.90 1.38
CA ASN A 185 -0.21 -9.40 1.03
C ASN A 185 0.79 -8.31 1.41
N ALA A 186 1.43 -8.49 2.55
CA ALA A 186 2.44 -7.60 3.07
C ALA A 186 3.62 -8.46 3.48
N TYR A 187 4.81 -8.05 3.08
CA TYR A 187 6.05 -8.71 3.46
C TYR A 187 6.77 -7.85 4.49
N ARG A 188 7.33 -8.50 5.52
CA ARG A 188 8.08 -7.83 6.60
C ARG A 188 9.56 -8.17 6.47
N ILE A 189 10.38 -7.13 6.42
CA ILE A 189 11.85 -7.22 6.37
C ILE A 189 12.40 -6.53 7.61
N ARG A 190 13.44 -7.11 8.20
CA ARG A 190 14.16 -6.49 9.31
C ARG A 190 15.50 -5.93 8.86
N CYS A 191 15.73 -4.65 9.11
CA CYS A 191 17.02 -3.99 8.95
C CYS A 191 17.63 -3.77 10.34
N TYR A 192 18.87 -4.23 10.55
CA TYR A 192 19.48 -4.21 11.88
C TYR A 192 20.09 -2.86 12.28
N ASP A 193 20.28 -1.96 11.33
CA ASP A 193 20.77 -0.61 11.57
C ASP A 193 20.31 0.36 10.47
N GLY A 194 20.70 1.64 10.61
CA GLY A 194 20.37 2.68 9.64
C GLY A 194 21.02 2.48 8.27
N LEU A 195 22.16 1.77 8.21
CA LEU A 195 22.84 1.49 6.95
C LEU A 195 22.08 0.44 6.14
N ALA A 196 21.67 -0.66 6.79
CA ALA A 196 20.84 -1.69 6.21
C ALA A 196 19.49 -1.13 5.73
N LEU A 197 18.88 -0.23 6.50
CA LEU A 197 17.66 0.46 6.08
C LEU A 197 17.92 1.31 4.83
N LYS A 198 18.98 2.14 4.82
CA LYS A 198 19.33 2.97 3.66
C LYS A 198 19.52 2.14 2.39
N ILE A 199 20.32 1.07 2.48
CA ILE A 199 20.56 0.14 1.36
C ILE A 199 19.24 -0.47 0.88
N TYR A 200 18.40 -0.92 1.81
CA TYR A 200 17.09 -1.47 1.48
C TYR A 200 16.20 -0.46 0.74
N LEU A 201 16.10 0.78 1.22
CA LEU A 201 15.26 1.81 0.61
C LEU A 201 15.69 2.13 -0.83
N ILE A 202 16.99 2.25 -1.06
CA ILE A 202 17.56 2.48 -2.39
C ILE A 202 17.26 1.30 -3.30
N TRP A 203 17.62 0.07 -2.87
CA TRP A 203 17.35 -1.15 -3.63
C TRP A 203 15.85 -1.30 -3.96
N HIS A 204 14.99 -1.07 -2.97
CA HIS A 204 13.56 -1.16 -3.13
C HIS A 204 13.06 -0.18 -4.18
N ALA A 205 13.47 1.08 -4.14
CA ALA A 205 13.08 2.07 -5.13
C ALA A 205 13.51 1.67 -6.55
N PHE A 206 14.76 1.24 -6.73
CA PHE A 206 15.24 0.75 -8.03
C PHE A 206 14.46 -0.46 -8.54
N SER A 207 14.06 -1.37 -7.65
CA SER A 207 13.26 -2.55 -8.02
C SER A 207 11.84 -2.22 -8.48
N ARG A 208 11.35 -1.00 -8.23
CA ARG A 208 10.02 -0.52 -8.60
C ARG A 208 10.00 0.37 -9.83
N PHE A 209 11.15 0.87 -10.29
CA PHE A 209 11.18 1.70 -11.50
C PHE A 209 10.82 0.88 -12.74
N THR A 210 9.84 1.38 -13.46
CA THR A 210 9.48 0.90 -14.80
C THR A 210 10.46 1.44 -15.83
N GLU A 211 10.41 0.91 -17.05
CA GLU A 211 11.21 1.43 -18.16
C GLU A 211 10.92 2.92 -18.43
N ILE A 212 9.66 3.33 -18.30
CA ILE A 212 9.23 4.73 -18.44
C ILE A 212 9.86 5.60 -17.36
N ASP A 213 9.93 5.11 -16.12
CA ASP A 213 10.57 5.83 -15.01
C ASP A 213 12.06 6.04 -15.29
N VAL A 214 12.76 5.00 -15.78
CA VAL A 214 14.18 5.06 -16.13
C VAL A 214 14.42 6.07 -17.25
N GLN A 215 13.61 6.04 -18.31
CA GLN A 215 13.68 7.02 -19.40
C GLN A 215 13.41 8.44 -18.90
N THR A 216 12.43 8.60 -18.01
CA THR A 216 12.11 9.88 -17.36
C THR A 216 13.30 10.38 -16.54
N ILE A 217 13.89 9.55 -15.71
CA ILE A 217 15.08 9.88 -14.91
C ILE A 217 16.24 10.34 -15.79
N ALA A 218 16.47 9.67 -16.92
CA ALA A 218 17.55 9.98 -17.84
C ALA A 218 17.31 11.27 -18.64
N SER A 219 16.06 11.59 -18.96
CA SER A 219 15.70 12.69 -19.87
C SER A 219 15.48 14.04 -19.20
N ARG A 220 15.22 14.09 -17.88
CA ARG A 220 14.98 15.36 -17.17
C ARG A 220 15.72 15.47 -15.83
N PRO A 221 16.18 16.68 -15.45
CA PRO A 221 16.74 16.93 -14.12
C PRO A 221 15.68 16.68 -13.04
N PHE A 222 16.14 16.39 -11.82
CA PHE A 222 15.25 16.21 -10.67
C PHE A 222 14.49 17.49 -10.33
N ASN A 223 13.18 17.37 -10.15
CA ASN A 223 12.32 18.46 -9.71
C ASN A 223 11.49 18.05 -8.48
N ALA A 224 11.80 18.63 -7.31
CA ALA A 224 11.11 18.33 -6.06
C ALA A 224 9.65 18.79 -6.03
N ASN A 225 9.23 19.68 -6.94
CA ASN A 225 7.87 20.17 -7.05
C ASN A 225 7.02 19.36 -8.05
N ASP A 226 7.65 18.42 -8.77
CA ASP A 226 6.95 17.56 -9.70
C ASP A 226 6.56 16.25 -9.02
N ALA A 227 5.27 16.14 -8.68
CA ALA A 227 4.70 14.96 -8.06
C ALA A 227 4.86 13.68 -8.93
N SER A 228 5.05 13.84 -10.24
CA SER A 228 5.24 12.73 -11.18
C SER A 228 6.69 12.26 -11.28
N ASP A 229 7.66 12.92 -10.63
CA ASP A 229 9.06 12.51 -10.69
C ASP A 229 9.24 11.17 -9.95
N PRO A 230 9.65 10.07 -10.63
CA PRO A 230 9.77 8.76 -9.98
C PRO A 230 10.88 8.72 -8.92
N ARG A 231 11.80 9.69 -8.92
CA ARG A 231 12.86 9.83 -7.89
C ARG A 231 12.31 10.40 -6.59
N LEU A 232 11.13 11.00 -6.65
CA LEU A 232 10.52 11.64 -5.50
C LEU A 232 9.98 10.58 -4.55
N PHE A 233 10.43 10.61 -3.29
CA PHE A 233 9.78 9.86 -2.22
C PHE A 233 9.22 10.82 -1.18
N VAL A 234 7.94 10.63 -0.86
CA VAL A 234 7.25 11.35 0.20
C VAL A 234 7.19 10.44 1.41
N SER A 235 7.75 10.91 2.53
CA SER A 235 7.68 10.19 3.80
C SER A 235 6.76 10.93 4.77
N TYR A 236 5.79 10.20 5.31
CA TYR A 236 4.95 10.65 6.41
C TYR A 236 5.53 10.05 7.69
N VAL A 237 6.01 10.90 8.61
CA VAL A 237 6.52 10.46 9.91
C VAL A 237 5.41 10.62 10.94
N TRP A 238 5.18 9.53 11.68
CA TRP A 238 4.13 9.40 12.68
C TRP A 238 4.84 9.45 14.01
N THR A 239 4.39 10.29 14.93
CA THR A 239 4.86 10.22 16.31
C THR A 239 3.68 10.05 17.23
N ILE A 240 3.72 9.01 18.07
CA ILE A 240 2.73 8.78 19.11
C ILE A 240 3.26 9.40 20.39
N ARG A 241 2.61 10.47 20.84
CA ARG A 241 2.83 10.99 22.18
C ARG A 241 1.87 10.25 23.11
N ARG A 242 2.40 9.65 24.17
CA ARG A 242 1.53 9.39 25.32
C ARG A 242 1.09 10.76 25.81
N ALA A 243 -0.20 10.96 26.06
CA ALA A 243 -0.58 12.03 26.98
C ALA A 243 0.26 11.80 28.22
N GLU A 244 1.18 12.71 28.47
CA GLU A 244 1.83 12.78 29.75
C GLU A 244 0.68 12.77 30.75
N GLN A 245 0.68 11.81 31.68
CA GLN A 245 -0.07 12.02 32.90
C GLN A 245 0.48 13.35 33.41
N GLU A 246 -0.36 14.36 33.33
CA GLU A 246 -0.14 15.69 33.87
C GLU A 246 0.04 15.47 35.38
N THR A 247 1.21 14.99 35.79
CA THR A 247 1.63 14.98 37.17
C THR A 247 1.82 16.44 37.48
N ALA A 248 0.74 17.09 37.90
CA ALA A 248 0.79 18.37 38.55
C ALA A 248 1.96 18.33 39.54
N PRO A 249 2.84 19.34 39.55
CA PRO A 249 3.89 19.38 40.54
C PRO A 249 3.21 19.30 41.91
N ILE A 250 3.56 18.27 42.67
CA ILE A 250 3.15 18.14 44.07
C ILE A 250 3.87 19.28 44.79
N GLY A 251 3.18 20.40 44.97
CA GLY A 251 3.57 21.49 45.85
C GLY A 251 3.25 21.16 47.30
#